data_AF-A0A352ICQ2-F1
#
_entry.id   AF-A0A352ICQ2-F1
#
_cell.length_a   1.000
_cell.length_b   1.000
_cell.length_c   1.000
_cell.angle_alpha   90.00
_cell.angle_beta   90.00
_cell.angle_gamma   90.00
#
_symmetry.space_group_name_H-M   'P 1'
#
loop_
_entity.id
_entity.type
_entity.pdbx_description
1 polymer ?
#
loop_
_entity_poly.entity_id
_entity_poly.type
_entity_poly.pdbx_seq_one_letter_code
_entity_poly.pdbx_strand_id
1 'polypeptide(L)'
;MGRNKFSAQEIREIKGLLRRKNSAKRFGQKMIRHILRVDYEFNISDFNEPGKAFGEAELDAAMERGAILVLDDATVAAMREKRARDRARDEAARLQASPPAEGTDWKKAMEEWRRWERARDTASRDGARE
;
A
#
# COMPACT_ATOMS: atom_id res chain seq x y z
N MET A 1 -14.36 4.40 5.49
CA MET A 1 -13.01 4.59 6.03
C MET A 1 -12.28 3.26 5.86
N GLY A 2 -11.19 3.27 5.11
CA GLY A 2 -10.37 2.11 4.78
C GLY A 2 -9.65 1.58 6.02
N ARG A 3 -8.75 0.62 5.79
CA ARG A 3 -7.97 0.02 6.85
C ARG A 3 -7.10 1.09 7.51
N ASN A 4 -7.11 1.15 8.84
CA ASN A 4 -6.32 2.10 9.63
C ASN A 4 -5.26 1.43 10.52
N LYS A 5 -5.19 0.09 10.49
CA LYS A 5 -4.26 -0.72 11.28
C LYS A 5 -3.30 -1.45 10.36
N PHE A 6 -2.03 -1.15 10.47
CA PHE A 6 -1.00 -1.68 9.58
C PHE A 6 0.15 -2.28 10.38
N SER A 7 0.88 -3.18 9.75
CA SER A 7 2.13 -3.70 10.28
C SER A 7 3.27 -2.71 10.01
N ALA A 8 4.36 -2.79 10.78
CA ALA A 8 5.53 -1.94 10.56
C ALA A 8 6.13 -2.15 9.16
N GLN A 9 6.07 -3.38 8.63
CA GLN A 9 6.47 -3.68 7.27
C GLN A 9 5.56 -3.03 6.23
N GLU A 10 4.24 -3.11 6.42
CA GLU A 10 3.27 -2.50 5.50
C GLU A 10 3.45 -0.97 5.44
N ILE A 11 3.71 -0.31 6.58
CA ILE A 11 3.99 1.12 6.60
C ILE A 11 5.25 1.45 5.78
N ARG A 12 6.32 0.65 5.88
CA ARG A 12 7.52 0.85 5.05
C ARG A 12 7.22 0.72 3.55
N GLU A 13 6.45 -0.30 3.16
CA GLU A 13 6.05 -0.51 1.76
C GLU A 13 5.15 0.65 1.25
N ILE A 14 4.19 1.10 2.07
CA ILE A 14 3.31 2.24 1.75
C ILE A 14 4.11 3.54 1.62
N LYS A 15 5.09 3.81 2.49
CA LYS A 15 5.99 4.95 2.37
C LYS A 15 6.73 4.96 1.04
N GLY A 16 7.31 3.83 0.65
CA GLY A 16 8.00 3.67 -0.63
C GLY A 16 7.08 3.97 -1.82
N LEU A 17 5.85 3.48 -1.79
CA LEU A 17 4.83 3.74 -2.81
C LEU A 17 4.43 5.22 -2.87
N LEU A 18 4.23 5.88 -1.72
CA LEU A 18 3.86 7.31 -1.67
C LEU A 18 4.98 8.21 -2.19
N ARG A 19 6.24 7.92 -1.83
CA ARG A 19 7.42 8.61 -2.38
C ARG A 19 7.46 8.50 -3.90
N ARG A 20 7.20 7.30 -4.44
CA ARG A 20 7.18 7.05 -5.89
C ARG A 20 5.99 7.70 -6.59
N LYS A 21 4.82 7.75 -5.93
CA LYS A 21 3.64 8.44 -6.45
C LYS A 21 3.97 9.92 -6.73
N ASN A 22 4.78 10.54 -5.88
CA ASN A 22 5.15 11.94 -6.06
C ASN A 22 6.14 12.16 -7.23
N SER A 23 6.98 11.17 -7.58
CA SER A 23 7.91 11.27 -8.72
C SER A 23 7.38 10.67 -10.03
N ALA A 24 6.28 9.92 -9.99
CA ALA A 24 5.70 9.27 -11.16
C ALA A 24 4.85 10.22 -12.02
N LYS A 25 4.80 9.94 -13.34
CA LYS A 25 3.86 10.54 -14.28
C LYS A 25 2.41 10.10 -13.98
N ARG A 26 1.42 10.78 -14.57
CA ARG A 26 -0.02 10.58 -14.33
C ARG A 26 -0.47 9.11 -14.33
N PHE A 27 0.00 8.31 -15.30
CA PHE A 27 -0.32 6.88 -15.38
C PHE A 27 0.23 6.10 -14.18
N GLY A 28 1.51 6.31 -13.83
CA GLY A 28 2.14 5.69 -12.68
C GLY A 28 1.47 6.09 -11.36
N GLN A 29 1.05 7.36 -11.23
CA GLN A 29 0.25 7.80 -10.08
C GLN A 29 -1.08 7.05 -9.97
N LYS A 30 -1.78 6.82 -11.10
CA LYS A 30 -3.03 6.05 -11.13
C LYS A 30 -2.79 4.60 -10.71
N MET A 31 -1.72 3.98 -11.21
CA MET A 31 -1.35 2.62 -10.86
C MET A 31 -1.00 2.48 -9.38
N ILE A 32 -0.16 3.37 -8.84
CA ILE A 32 0.21 3.35 -7.42
C ILE A 32 -1.00 3.56 -6.52
N ARG A 33 -1.92 4.47 -6.88
CA ARG A 33 -3.19 4.62 -6.15
C ARG A 33 -4.05 3.38 -6.22
N HIS A 34 -4.05 2.64 -7.32
CA HIS A 34 -4.80 1.39 -7.43
C HIS A 34 -4.22 0.32 -6.50
N ILE A 35 -2.90 0.14 -6.52
CA ILE A 35 -2.16 -0.77 -5.64
C ILE A 35 -2.45 -0.49 -4.17
N LEU A 36 -2.32 0.77 -3.74
CA LEU A 36 -2.59 1.15 -2.34
C LEU A 36 -4.00 0.73 -1.90
N ARG A 37 -4.99 0.84 -2.79
CA ARG A 37 -6.37 0.45 -2.49
C ARG A 37 -6.61 -1.05 -2.49
N VAL A 38 -6.05 -1.77 -3.47
CA VAL A 38 -6.34 -3.19 -3.66
C VAL A 38 -5.55 -4.05 -2.67
N ASP A 39 -4.24 -3.80 -2.54
CA ASP A 39 -3.36 -4.69 -1.78
C ASP A 39 -3.29 -4.34 -0.30
N TYR A 40 -3.31 -3.05 -0.01
CA TYR A 40 -3.16 -2.53 1.35
C TYR A 40 -4.48 -2.07 1.97
N GLU A 41 -5.57 -1.99 1.18
CA GLU A 41 -6.82 -1.35 1.61
C GLU A 41 -6.60 0.09 2.13
N PHE A 42 -5.57 0.74 1.59
CA PHE A 42 -5.13 2.08 1.96
C PHE A 42 -5.71 3.11 0.99
N ASN A 43 -6.70 3.87 1.46
CA ASN A 43 -7.27 4.99 0.73
C ASN A 43 -6.61 6.29 1.16
N ILE A 44 -5.82 6.91 0.28
CA ILE A 44 -5.22 8.23 0.53
C ILE A 44 -6.27 9.26 0.95
N SER A 45 -7.46 9.25 0.34
CA SER A 45 -8.55 10.19 0.64
C SER A 45 -9.02 10.17 2.08
N ASP A 46 -8.83 9.05 2.77
CA ASP A 46 -9.36 8.85 4.12
C ASP A 46 -8.45 9.53 5.16
N PHE A 47 -7.20 9.83 4.79
CA PHE A 47 -6.18 10.42 5.65
C PHE A 47 -5.69 11.77 5.14
N ASN A 48 -6.06 12.16 3.92
CA ASN A 48 -5.55 13.38 3.28
C ASN A 48 -6.37 14.62 3.66
N GLU A 49 -5.66 15.73 3.82
CA GLU A 49 -6.29 17.05 3.96
C GLU A 49 -6.64 17.63 2.58
N PRO A 50 -7.82 18.27 2.42
CA PRO A 50 -8.20 18.92 1.17
C PRO A 50 -7.14 19.92 0.70
N GLY A 51 -6.76 19.86 -0.57
CA GLY A 51 -5.76 20.76 -1.16
C GLY A 51 -4.30 20.38 -0.89
N LYS A 52 -4.02 19.38 -0.03
CA LYS A 52 -2.66 18.90 0.23
C LYS A 52 -2.34 17.61 -0.52
N ALA A 53 -1.09 17.46 -0.96
CA ALA A 53 -0.62 16.21 -1.54
C ALA A 53 -0.23 15.24 -0.42
N PHE A 54 -0.74 14.01 -0.49
CA PHE A 54 -0.40 12.98 0.49
C PHE A 54 0.91 12.28 0.13
N GLY A 55 1.99 12.55 0.88
CA GLY A 55 3.29 11.91 0.77
C GLY A 55 3.69 11.13 2.02
N GLU A 56 5.00 10.90 2.18
CA GLU A 56 5.56 10.23 3.35
C GLU A 56 5.38 11.05 4.63
N ALA A 57 5.61 12.36 4.57
CA ALA A 57 5.42 13.26 5.71
C ALA A 57 3.96 13.29 6.20
N GLU A 58 3.00 13.26 5.28
CA GLU A 58 1.58 13.18 5.63
C GLU A 58 1.20 11.82 6.22
N LEU A 59 1.86 10.73 5.80
CA LEU A 59 1.67 9.42 6.41
C LEU A 59 2.18 9.41 7.86
N ASP A 60 3.36 9.98 8.10
CA ASP A 60 3.92 10.10 9.45
C ASP A 60 3.05 10.98 10.34
N ALA A 61 2.58 12.13 9.83
CA ALA A 61 1.64 12.97 10.54
C ALA A 61 0.31 12.25 10.84
N ALA A 62 -0.19 11.41 9.94
CA ALA A 62 -1.39 10.61 10.17
C ALA A 62 -1.17 9.53 11.25
N MET A 63 0.05 9.00 11.38
CA MET A 63 0.42 8.10 12.47
C MET A 63 0.52 8.84 13.81
N GLU A 64 1.19 10.01 13.83
CA GLU A 64 1.32 10.85 15.05
C GLU A 64 -0.04 11.30 15.58
N ARG A 65 -0.98 11.63 14.68
CA ARG A 65 -2.37 11.98 15.04
C ARG A 65 -3.21 10.78 15.47
N GLY A 66 -2.68 9.55 15.38
CA GLY A 66 -3.39 8.32 15.72
C GLY A 66 -4.45 7.90 14.69
N ALA A 67 -4.51 8.54 13.52
CA ALA A 67 -5.41 8.12 12.44
C ALA A 67 -4.97 6.79 11.81
N ILE A 68 -3.67 6.49 11.88
CA ILE A 68 -3.06 5.23 11.46
C ILE A 68 -2.36 4.61 12.67
N LEU A 69 -2.69 3.35 12.97
CA LEU A 69 -2.11 2.58 14.07
C LEU A 69 -1.19 1.49 13.52
N VAL A 70 0.02 1.42 14.06
CA VAL A 70 0.96 0.33 13.79
C VAL A 70 0.77 -0.75 14.85
N LEU A 71 0.43 -1.95 14.41
CA LEU A 71 0.29 -3.14 15.25
C LEU A 71 1.43 -4.12 14.97
N ASP A 72 1.61 -5.07 15.89
CA ASP A 72 2.54 -6.18 15.71
C ASP A 72 2.15 -7.03 14.49
N ASP A 73 3.17 -7.55 13.80
CA ASP A 73 2.99 -8.28 12.54
C ASP A 73 2.08 -9.51 12.70
N ALA A 74 2.08 -10.16 13.87
CA ALA A 74 1.25 -11.33 14.18
C ALA A 74 -0.24 -10.98 14.26
N THR A 75 -0.62 -9.92 14.98
CA THR A 75 -2.00 -9.44 15.04
C THR A 75 -2.50 -8.98 13.68
N VAL A 76 -1.64 -8.33 12.90
CA VAL A 76 -1.98 -7.91 11.54
C VAL A 76 -2.20 -9.09 10.61
N ALA A 77 -1.37 -10.14 10.70
CA ALA A 77 -1.57 -11.37 9.93
C ALA A 77 -2.91 -12.04 10.24
N ALA A 78 -3.29 -12.14 11.52
CA ALA A 78 -4.59 -12.67 11.93
C ALA A 78 -5.77 -11.81 11.42
N MET A 79 -5.64 -10.48 11.46
CA MET A 79 -6.65 -9.58 10.89
C MET A 79 -6.75 -9.72 9.37
N ARG A 80 -5.62 -9.85 8.67
CA ARG A 80 -5.56 -10.08 7.22
C ARG A 80 -6.23 -11.39 6.82
N GLU A 81 -6.01 -12.46 7.58
CA GLU A 81 -6.62 -13.75 7.29
C GLU A 81 -8.15 -13.68 7.39
N LYS A 82 -8.66 -13.04 8.46
CA LYS A 82 -10.10 -12.77 8.60
C LYS A 82 -10.61 -11.92 7.42
N ARG A 83 -9.90 -10.85 7.08
CA ARG A 83 -10.26 -9.96 5.97
C ARG A 83 -10.22 -10.67 4.62
N ALA A 84 -9.29 -11.60 4.41
CA ALA A 84 -9.20 -12.40 3.19
C ALA A 84 -10.38 -13.35 3.04
N ARG A 85 -10.83 -13.98 4.13
CA ARG A 85 -12.05 -14.80 4.14
C ARG A 85 -13.30 -13.96 3.82
N ASP A 86 -13.42 -12.80 4.45
CA ASP A 86 -14.54 -11.88 4.20
C ASP A 86 -14.53 -11.39 2.74
N ARG A 87 -13.35 -11.01 2.21
CA ARG A 87 -13.20 -10.63 0.80
C ARG A 87 -13.51 -11.76 -0.17
N ALA A 88 -13.10 -13.00 0.10
CA ALA A 88 -13.44 -14.13 -0.76
C ALA A 88 -14.96 -14.36 -0.80
N ARG A 89 -15.65 -14.13 0.31
CA ARG A 89 -17.12 -14.20 0.38
C ARG A 89 -17.78 -13.08 -0.41
N ASP A 90 -17.31 -11.85 -0.25
CA ASP A 90 -17.84 -10.68 -0.97
C ASP A 90 -17.51 -10.74 -2.47
N GLU A 91 -16.33 -11.22 -2.84
CA GLU A 91 -15.91 -11.43 -4.23
C GLU A 91 -16.69 -12.55 -4.88
N ALA A 92 -16.97 -13.66 -4.18
CA ALA A 92 -17.86 -14.71 -4.70
C ALA A 92 -19.29 -14.18 -4.95
N ALA A 93 -19.82 -13.34 -4.05
CA ALA A 93 -21.10 -12.67 -4.25
C ALA A 93 -21.06 -11.68 -5.44
N ARG A 94 -19.94 -10.96 -5.61
CA ARG A 94 -19.74 -10.02 -6.70
C ARG A 94 -19.54 -10.71 -8.05
N LEU A 95 -18.80 -11.80 -8.12
CA LEU A 95 -18.58 -12.60 -9.33
C LEU A 95 -19.87 -13.22 -9.84
N GLN A 96 -20.75 -13.66 -8.92
CA GLN A 96 -22.10 -14.10 -9.29
C GLN A 96 -22.95 -12.95 -9.86
N ALA A 97 -22.74 -11.71 -9.41
CA ALA A 97 -23.50 -10.55 -9.86
C ALA A 97 -22.91 -9.86 -11.11
N SER A 98 -21.58 -9.90 -11.31
CA SER A 98 -20.89 -9.22 -12.40
C SER A 98 -19.47 -9.81 -12.65
N PRO A 99 -19.23 -10.52 -13.76
CA PRO A 99 -17.94 -11.14 -14.04
C PRO A 99 -16.86 -10.10 -14.40
N PRO A 100 -15.58 -10.32 -14.03
CA PRO A 100 -14.51 -9.36 -14.20
C PRO A 100 -13.98 -9.36 -15.64
N ALA A 101 -13.71 -8.16 -16.18
CA ALA A 101 -13.04 -7.99 -17.47
C ALA A 101 -11.50 -8.10 -17.30
N GLU A 102 -10.84 -8.79 -18.24
CA GLU A 102 -9.38 -8.97 -18.28
C GLU A 102 -8.66 -7.63 -18.46
N GLY A 103 -7.73 -7.30 -17.55
CA GLY A 103 -7.04 -6.02 -17.64
C GLY A 103 -5.84 -5.85 -16.71
N THR A 104 -4.66 -6.09 -17.30
CA THR A 104 -3.32 -5.62 -16.87
C THR A 104 -2.70 -6.29 -15.63
N ASP A 105 -1.59 -7.00 -15.85
CA ASP A 105 -0.78 -7.68 -14.83
C ASP A 105 0.04 -6.67 -14.00
N TRP A 106 -0.65 -5.93 -13.13
CA TRP A 106 -0.06 -4.96 -12.20
C TRP A 106 0.87 -5.62 -11.17
N LYS A 107 0.75 -6.94 -10.98
CA LYS A 107 1.65 -7.74 -10.13
C LYS A 107 3.07 -7.79 -10.71
N LYS A 108 3.25 -7.88 -12.03
CA LYS A 108 4.58 -7.80 -12.68
C LYS A 108 5.27 -6.47 -12.45
N ALA A 109 4.55 -5.36 -12.59
CA ALA A 109 5.09 -4.02 -12.32
C ALA A 109 5.54 -3.83 -10.86
N MET A 110 4.98 -4.62 -9.94
CA MET A 110 5.35 -4.64 -8.53
C MET A 110 6.54 -5.55 -8.24
N GLU A 111 6.66 -6.70 -8.89
CA GLU A 111 7.80 -7.60 -8.72
C GLU A 111 9.10 -6.94 -9.19
N GLU A 112 9.08 -6.32 -10.37
CA GLU A 112 10.21 -5.52 -10.88
C GLU A 112 10.59 -4.40 -9.90
N TRP A 113 9.60 -3.86 -9.19
CA TRP A 113 9.84 -2.79 -8.23
C TRP A 113 10.39 -3.28 -6.88
N ARG A 114 9.88 -4.39 -6.34
CA ARG A 114 10.47 -5.05 -5.16
C ARG A 114 11.92 -5.46 -5.40
N ARG A 115 12.27 -5.79 -6.65
CA ARG A 115 13.67 -6.04 -7.05
C ARG A 115 14.49 -4.75 -7.03
N TRP A 116 13.96 -3.64 -7.57
CA TRP A 116 14.63 -2.34 -7.55
C TRP A 116 14.84 -1.76 -6.14
N GLU A 117 13.86 -1.91 -5.24
CA GLU A 117 13.98 -1.45 -3.85
C GLU A 117 15.03 -2.26 -3.07
N ARG A 118 14.99 -3.60 -3.19
CA ARG A 118 16.03 -4.47 -2.60
C ARG A 118 17.43 -4.09 -3.09
N ALA A 119 17.58 -3.74 -4.36
CA ALA A 119 18.86 -3.28 -4.92
C ALA A 119 19.33 -1.93 -4.33
N ARG A 120 18.42 -1.02 -3.95
CA ARG A 120 18.77 0.25 -3.28
C ARG A 120 19.08 0.08 -1.80
N ASP A 121 18.39 -0.84 -1.14
CA ASP A 121 18.58 -1.12 0.28
C ASP A 121 19.91 -1.85 0.52
N THR A 122 20.28 -2.78 -0.37
CA THR A 122 21.62 -3.39 -0.39
C THR A 122 22.70 -2.33 -0.65
N ALA A 123 22.47 -1.40 -1.58
CA ALA A 123 23.42 -0.32 -1.87
C ALA A 123 23.61 0.67 -0.70
N SER A 124 22.58 0.91 0.12
CA SER A 124 22.69 1.76 1.31
C SER A 124 23.34 1.05 2.49
N ARG A 125 23.30 -0.29 2.54
CA ARG A 125 23.90 -1.10 3.60
C ARG A 125 25.40 -1.34 3.38
N ASP A 126 25.83 -1.40 2.13
CA ASP A 126 27.25 -1.57 1.78
C ASP A 126 28.05 -0.26 1.74
N GLY A 127 27.39 0.91 1.66
CA GLY A 127 28.04 2.23 1.77
C GLY A 127 28.32 2.71 3.20
N ALA A 128 28.00 1.92 4.23
CA ALA A 128 28.27 2.22 5.64
C ALA A 128 29.48 1.43 6.21
N ARG A 129 30.27 0.80 5.33
CA ARG A 129 31.54 0.13 5.64
C ARG A 129 32.66 0.64 4.72
N GLU A 130 32.94 1.94 4.79
CA GLU A 130 34.24 2.50 4.39
C GLU A 130 34.65 3.59 5.40
#